data_AF-A0A841DRF8-F1
#
_entry.id   AF-A0A841DRF8-F1
#
_cell.length_a   1.000
_cell.length_b   1.000
_cell.length_c   1.000
_cell.angle_alpha   90.00
_cell.angle_beta   90.00
_cell.angle_gamma   90.00
#
_symmetry.space_group_name_H-M   'P 1'
#
loop_
_entity.id
_entity.type
_entity.pdbx_description
1 polymer ?
#
loop_
_entity_poly.entity_id
_entity_poly.type
_entity_poly.pdbx_seq_one_letter_code
_entity_poly.pdbx_strand_id
1 'polypeptide(L)'
;MLEAAAGLVALLVVAITATWRHGTWTYTWAQRGISYLIRGTSFTALDGVRGHLTLGTNDLGTIIRADGITVLLESDLPADLTPADLLDEQPPPGVHLKLIRRPGRVWIGVTAVRSQERSQDTDLELLLTNTIRRLTKRLHRRGLRAEPLTPDELSTLFTTLTPKRLTEEWDALVLDQTNSRYRMYAVPTALALHQPGAVTVTTASNLDHALVLAHAAAPQSPAATAQTGRHRAAFTAALP
;
A
#
# COMPACT_ATOMS: atom_id res chain seq x y z
N MET A 1 1.82 49.61 -20.69
CA MET A 1 0.59 49.03 -20.07
C MET A 1 0.53 47.51 -20.18
N LEU A 2 0.86 46.91 -21.33
CA LEU A 2 0.86 45.44 -21.50
C LEU A 2 1.78 44.70 -20.52
N GLU A 3 2.99 45.21 -20.26
CA GLU A 3 3.95 44.59 -19.35
C GLU A 3 3.51 44.61 -17.88
N ALA A 4 2.88 45.70 -17.44
CA ALA A 4 2.33 45.81 -16.09
C ALA A 4 1.14 44.85 -15.88
N ALA A 5 0.28 44.70 -16.89
CA ALA A 5 -0.81 43.73 -16.87
C ALA A 5 -0.29 42.28 -16.87
N ALA A 6 0.73 41.98 -17.67
CA ALA A 6 1.37 40.66 -17.68
C ALA A 6 2.06 40.34 -16.34
N GLY A 7 2.75 41.31 -15.73
CA GLY A 7 3.36 41.15 -14.40
C GLY A 7 2.33 40.90 -13.30
N LEU A 8 1.18 41.59 -13.34
CA LEU A 8 0.10 41.41 -12.37
C LEU A 8 -0.58 40.05 -12.54
N VAL A 9 -0.82 39.61 -13.77
CA VAL A 9 -1.33 38.26 -14.07
C VAL A 9 -0.34 37.18 -13.59
N ALA A 10 0.96 37.36 -13.84
CA ALA A 10 1.98 36.42 -13.38
C ALA A 10 2.03 36.34 -11.84
N LEU A 11 2.00 37.48 -11.16
CA LEU A 11 1.93 37.55 -9.69
C LEU A 11 0.67 36.86 -9.14
N LEU A 12 -0.47 37.05 -9.81
CA LEU A 12 -1.74 36.46 -9.40
C LEU A 12 -1.74 34.93 -9.64
N VAL A 13 -1.15 34.46 -10.73
CA VAL A 13 -0.94 33.02 -10.98
C VAL A 13 -0.01 32.40 -9.94
N VAL A 14 1.11 33.05 -9.61
CA VAL A 14 2.03 32.59 -8.56
C VAL A 14 1.31 32.57 -7.20
N ALA A 15 0.58 33.63 -6.85
CA ALA A 15 -0.16 33.70 -5.60
C ALA A 15 -1.22 32.60 -5.51
N ILE A 16 -1.97 32.35 -6.59
CA ILE A 16 -2.97 31.28 -6.62
C ILE A 16 -2.31 29.91 -6.53
N THR A 17 -1.20 29.67 -7.22
CA THR A 17 -0.51 28.35 -7.25
C THR A 17 0.34 28.05 -6.02
N ALA A 18 0.78 29.08 -5.29
CA ALA A 18 1.57 28.99 -4.07
C ALA A 18 0.72 29.12 -2.79
N THR A 19 -0.57 28.82 -2.85
CA THR A 19 -1.41 28.74 -1.64
C THR A 19 -1.46 27.30 -1.12
N TRP A 20 -1.30 27.15 0.19
CA TRP A 20 -1.41 25.88 0.88
C TRP A 20 -2.85 25.65 1.35
N ARG A 21 -3.52 24.65 0.80
CA ARG A 21 -4.91 24.32 1.12
C ARG A 21 -5.08 22.81 1.27
N HIS A 22 -5.81 22.37 2.29
CA HIS A 22 -6.06 20.95 2.58
C HIS A 22 -4.77 20.09 2.68
N GLY A 23 -3.70 20.66 3.26
CA GLY A 23 -2.42 19.94 3.40
C GLY A 23 -1.62 19.79 2.11
N THR A 24 -1.95 20.54 1.05
CA THR A 24 -1.26 20.50 -0.24
C THR A 24 -1.19 21.87 -0.90
N TRP A 25 -0.24 22.07 -1.81
CA TRP A 25 -0.24 23.24 -2.69
C TRP A 25 -1.39 23.15 -3.72
N THR A 26 -2.01 24.29 -4.01
CA THR A 26 -3.13 24.37 -4.98
C THR A 26 -2.78 23.86 -6.36
N TYR A 27 -1.54 24.06 -6.87
CA TYR A 27 -1.14 23.47 -8.16
C TYR A 27 -1.17 21.94 -8.12
N THR A 28 -0.78 21.33 -6.99
CA THR A 28 -0.83 19.88 -6.80
C THR A 28 -2.28 19.39 -6.75
N TRP A 29 -3.16 20.18 -6.14
CA TRP A 29 -4.59 19.90 -6.07
C TRP A 29 -5.25 19.97 -7.46
N ALA A 30 -4.92 21.00 -8.25
CA ALA A 30 -5.37 21.15 -9.63
C ALA A 30 -4.87 20.00 -10.52
N GLN A 31 -3.59 19.62 -10.39
CA GLN A 31 -3.02 18.46 -11.09
C GLN A 31 -3.77 17.17 -10.74
N ARG A 32 -4.08 16.94 -9.45
CA ARG A 32 -4.89 15.79 -9.02
C ARG A 32 -6.29 15.81 -9.64
N GLY A 33 -6.92 16.98 -9.70
CA GLY A 33 -8.24 17.20 -10.29
C GLY A 33 -8.27 16.82 -11.77
N ILE A 34 -7.31 17.35 -12.53
CA ILE A 34 -7.15 17.03 -13.96
C ILE A 34 -6.90 15.54 -14.15
N SER A 35 -5.95 14.95 -13.40
CA SER A 35 -5.67 13.52 -13.48
C SER A 35 -6.87 12.65 -13.10
N TYR A 36 -7.75 13.11 -12.20
CA TYR A 36 -8.98 12.41 -11.83
C TYR A 36 -10.03 12.48 -12.94
N LEU A 37 -10.20 13.63 -13.58
CA LEU A 37 -11.15 13.80 -14.68
C LEU A 37 -10.76 13.01 -15.93
N ILE A 38 -9.46 12.87 -16.20
CA ILE A 38 -8.95 12.16 -17.38
C ILE A 38 -9.00 10.64 -17.18
N ARG A 39 -8.77 10.15 -15.95
CA ARG A 39 -8.72 8.71 -15.69
C ARG A 39 -10.13 8.14 -15.47
N GLY A 40 -10.39 6.95 -16.00
CA GLY A 40 -11.60 6.21 -15.65
C GLY A 40 -11.68 5.98 -14.14
N THR A 41 -12.87 6.20 -13.57
CA THR A 41 -13.12 6.07 -12.13
C THR A 41 -13.27 4.62 -11.69
N SER A 42 -13.78 3.75 -12.56
CA SER A 42 -13.91 2.32 -12.29
C SER A 42 -12.58 1.59 -12.52
N PHE A 43 -12.22 0.68 -11.61
CA PHE A 43 -10.99 -0.10 -11.71
C PHE A 43 -11.03 -1.45 -10.99
N THR A 44 -10.13 -2.34 -11.43
CA THR A 44 -9.72 -3.55 -10.73
C THR A 44 -8.45 -3.27 -9.96
N ALA A 45 -8.43 -3.61 -8.67
CA ALA A 45 -7.33 -3.19 -7.79
C ALA A 45 -6.01 -3.93 -8.01
N LEU A 46 -6.05 -5.07 -8.69
CA LEU A 46 -4.92 -5.99 -8.81
C LEU A 46 -4.67 -6.30 -10.28
N ASP A 47 -3.55 -5.80 -10.77
CA ASP A 47 -2.84 -6.29 -11.96
C ASP A 47 -1.65 -7.10 -11.43
N GLY A 48 -1.73 -8.42 -11.55
CA GLY A 48 -0.66 -9.32 -11.14
C GLY A 48 -1.00 -10.76 -11.48
N VAL A 49 -0.02 -11.50 -12.00
CA VAL A 49 -0.18 -12.93 -12.29
C VAL A 49 0.03 -13.70 -11.00
N ARG A 50 -0.88 -14.62 -10.70
CA ARG A 50 -0.71 -15.55 -9.58
C ARG A 50 0.27 -16.63 -10.01
N GLY A 51 1.33 -16.78 -9.24
CA GLY A 51 2.34 -17.80 -9.44
C GLY A 51 2.46 -18.70 -8.22
N HIS A 52 3.45 -19.57 -8.27
CA HIS A 52 3.82 -20.46 -7.19
C HIS A 52 5.34 -20.42 -7.00
N LEU A 53 5.81 -20.61 -5.78
CA LEU A 53 7.23 -20.67 -5.43
C LEU A 53 7.45 -21.85 -4.50
N THR A 54 8.38 -22.72 -4.89
CA THR A 54 8.72 -23.91 -4.09
C THR A 54 9.78 -23.58 -3.04
N LEU A 55 9.46 -23.85 -1.76
CA LEU A 55 10.39 -23.71 -0.64
C LEU A 55 10.52 -25.05 0.07
N GLY A 56 11.50 -25.85 -0.35
CA GLY A 56 11.64 -27.23 0.14
C GLY A 56 10.48 -28.09 -0.36
N THR A 57 9.64 -28.57 0.56
CA THR A 57 8.43 -29.37 0.24
C THR A 57 7.15 -28.54 0.16
N ASN A 58 7.21 -27.25 0.50
CA ASN A 58 6.03 -26.39 0.57
C ASN A 58 5.91 -25.57 -0.71
N ASP A 59 4.68 -25.46 -1.21
CA ASP A 59 4.34 -24.60 -2.34
C ASP A 59 3.69 -23.31 -1.83
N LEU A 60 4.31 -22.18 -2.16
CA LEU A 60 3.89 -20.85 -1.72
C LEU A 60 3.18 -20.14 -2.85
N GLY A 61 2.07 -19.47 -2.54
CA GLY A 61 1.46 -18.54 -3.48
C GLY A 61 2.33 -17.31 -3.70
N THR A 62 2.50 -16.90 -4.95
CA THR A 62 3.20 -15.65 -5.32
C THR A 62 2.30 -14.71 -6.13
N ILE A 63 2.60 -13.42 -6.02
CA ILE A 63 2.07 -12.38 -6.93
C ILE A 63 3.24 -11.85 -7.74
N ILE A 64 3.16 -12.04 -9.05
CA ILE A 64 4.16 -11.57 -10.00
C ILE A 64 3.65 -10.29 -10.66
N ARG A 65 4.45 -9.23 -10.56
CA ARG A 65 4.19 -7.91 -11.16
C ARG A 65 5.43 -7.44 -11.90
N ALA A 66 5.26 -6.38 -12.70
CA ALA A 66 6.36 -5.76 -13.44
C ALA A 66 7.49 -5.26 -12.53
N ASP A 67 7.17 -4.85 -11.30
CA ASP A 67 8.10 -4.31 -10.31
C ASP A 67 8.72 -5.40 -9.41
N GLY A 68 8.19 -6.63 -9.39
CA GLY A 68 8.76 -7.70 -8.58
C GLY A 68 7.82 -8.86 -8.28
N ILE A 69 8.28 -9.73 -7.39
CA ILE A 69 7.55 -10.91 -6.92
C ILE A 69 7.25 -10.74 -5.43
N THR A 70 6.00 -10.97 -5.03
CA THR A 70 5.56 -10.85 -3.64
C THR A 70 5.04 -12.18 -3.11
N VAL A 71 5.43 -12.52 -1.87
CA VAL A 71 4.88 -13.63 -1.08
C VAL A 71 4.21 -13.06 0.17
N LEU A 72 3.11 -13.67 0.58
CA LEU A 72 2.43 -13.33 1.83
C LEU A 72 2.62 -14.42 2.87
N LEU A 73 2.90 -14.00 4.10
CA LEU A 73 2.88 -14.85 5.29
C LEU A 73 1.77 -14.40 6.23
N GLU A 74 0.93 -15.31 6.70
CA GLU A 74 0.05 -15.05 7.82
C GLU A 74 0.84 -15.12 9.13
N SER A 75 0.59 -14.17 10.03
CA SER A 75 1.34 -14.03 11.27
C SER A 75 0.47 -13.51 12.42
N ASP A 76 0.91 -13.79 13.64
CA ASP A 76 0.32 -13.32 14.90
C ASP A 76 1.09 -12.12 15.49
N LEU A 77 1.72 -11.32 14.62
CA LEU A 77 2.50 -10.16 15.05
C LEU A 77 1.69 -9.26 15.98
N PRO A 78 2.26 -8.84 17.12
CA PRO A 78 1.65 -7.82 17.94
C PRO A 78 1.54 -6.49 17.15
N ALA A 79 0.61 -5.67 17.62
CA ALA A 79 0.23 -4.43 16.97
C ALA A 79 1.46 -3.51 16.80
N ASP A 80 2.21 -3.29 17.87
CA ASP A 80 3.33 -2.36 17.98
C ASP A 80 4.53 -2.63 17.05
N LEU A 81 4.68 -3.85 16.51
CA LEU A 81 5.80 -4.14 15.60
C LEU A 81 5.69 -3.44 14.26
N THR A 82 6.71 -2.68 13.87
CA THR A 82 6.83 -2.09 12.55
C THR A 82 7.59 -3.02 11.60
N PRO A 83 7.52 -2.80 10.27
CA PRO A 83 8.35 -3.56 9.32
C PRO A 83 9.85 -3.47 9.65
N ALA A 84 10.31 -2.34 10.20
CA ALA A 84 11.70 -2.14 10.61
C ALA A 84 12.06 -3.05 11.80
N ASP A 85 11.16 -3.28 12.76
CA ASP A 85 11.41 -4.14 13.92
C ASP A 85 11.51 -5.64 13.57
N LEU A 86 11.04 -6.01 12.39
CA LEU A 86 11.20 -7.36 11.82
C LEU A 86 12.56 -7.52 11.13
N LEU A 87 13.22 -6.41 10.82
CA LEU A 87 14.48 -6.29 10.12
C LEU A 87 15.56 -5.79 11.09
N ASP A 88 16.14 -6.69 11.90
CA ASP A 88 17.24 -6.34 12.83
C ASP A 88 18.47 -5.72 12.10
N GLU A 89 18.60 -5.98 10.80
CA GLU A 89 19.59 -5.42 9.88
C GLU A 89 18.85 -4.79 8.69
N GLN A 90 19.48 -3.85 7.97
CA GLN A 90 18.92 -3.34 6.72
C GLN A 90 18.43 -4.51 5.84
N PRO A 91 17.20 -4.46 5.31
CA PRO A 91 16.68 -5.53 4.48
C PRO A 91 17.66 -5.81 3.35
N PRO A 92 17.76 -7.06 2.88
CA PRO A 92 18.59 -7.37 1.72
C PRO A 92 18.27 -6.36 0.60
N PRO A 93 19.27 -5.78 -0.08
CA PRO A 93 19.02 -4.79 -1.11
C PRO A 93 18.08 -5.37 -2.17
N GLY A 94 17.01 -4.65 -2.47
CA GLY A 94 15.93 -5.12 -3.35
C GLY A 94 14.83 -5.91 -2.67
N VAL A 95 14.73 -5.91 -1.33
CA VAL A 95 13.59 -6.47 -0.59
C VAL A 95 12.78 -5.37 0.09
N HIS A 96 11.46 -5.47 -0.02
CA HIS A 96 10.51 -4.63 0.72
C HIS A 96 9.61 -5.51 1.59
N LEU A 97 9.37 -5.05 2.81
CA LEU A 97 8.40 -5.64 3.72
C LEU A 97 7.19 -4.75 3.86
N LYS A 98 6.01 -5.35 3.78
CA LYS A 98 4.73 -4.71 4.14
C LYS A 98 4.07 -5.51 5.25
N LEU A 99 3.47 -4.82 6.20
CA LEU A 99 2.57 -5.40 7.18
C LEU A 99 1.17 -4.91 6.88
N ILE A 100 0.27 -5.86 6.63
CA ILE A 100 -1.13 -5.61 6.32
C ILE A 100 -1.93 -6.15 7.49
N ARG A 101 -2.63 -5.26 8.17
CA ARG A 101 -3.38 -5.59 9.39
C ARG A 101 -4.86 -5.37 9.15
N ARG A 102 -5.64 -6.35 9.56
CA ARG A 102 -7.10 -6.27 9.67
C ARG A 102 -7.51 -6.70 11.08
N PRO A 103 -8.72 -6.38 11.53
CA PRO A 103 -9.21 -6.88 12.82
C PRO A 103 -9.01 -8.40 12.94
N GLY A 104 -8.16 -8.83 13.89
CA GLY A 104 -7.87 -10.23 14.19
C GLY A 104 -6.92 -10.97 13.23
N ARG A 105 -6.34 -10.32 12.21
CA ARG A 105 -5.45 -10.97 11.23
C ARG A 105 -4.31 -10.04 10.82
N VAL A 106 -3.10 -10.59 10.68
CA VAL A 106 -1.93 -9.86 10.18
C VAL A 106 -1.24 -10.67 9.09
N TRP A 107 -0.84 -9.99 8.02
CA TRP A 107 -0.04 -10.57 6.96
C TRP A 107 1.25 -9.78 6.76
N ILE A 108 2.33 -10.51 6.48
CA ILE A 108 3.63 -9.98 6.10
C ILE A 108 3.77 -10.19 4.59
N GLY A 109 3.76 -9.10 3.82
CA GLY A 109 4.12 -9.11 2.41
C GLY A 109 5.63 -8.96 2.27
N VAL A 110 6.28 -9.93 1.63
CA VAL A 110 7.71 -9.89 1.30
C VAL A 110 7.82 -9.76 -0.20
N THR A 111 8.31 -8.61 -0.67
CA THR A 111 8.47 -8.31 -2.10
C THR A 111 9.95 -8.28 -2.45
N ALA A 112 10.38 -9.10 -3.42
CA ALA A 112 11.66 -8.93 -4.09
C ALA A 112 11.46 -8.07 -5.33
N VAL A 113 12.15 -6.94 -5.37
CA VAL A 113 12.00 -5.89 -6.37
C VAL A 113 12.96 -6.13 -7.52
N ARG A 114 12.43 -5.99 -8.73
CA ARG A 114 13.21 -6.04 -9.96
C ARG A 114 14.13 -4.82 -10.04
N SER A 115 15.42 -5.07 -10.31
CA SER A 115 16.43 -4.02 -10.47
C SER A 115 17.28 -4.29 -11.71
N GLN A 116 18.12 -3.32 -12.11
CA GLN A 116 19.04 -3.52 -13.23
C GLN A 116 20.00 -4.70 -13.02
N GLU A 117 20.40 -4.93 -11.76
CA GLU A 117 21.27 -6.05 -11.37
C GLU A 117 20.52 -7.38 -11.21
N ARG A 118 19.20 -7.33 -10.97
CA ARG A 118 18.34 -8.51 -10.76
C ARG A 118 17.06 -8.37 -11.57
N SER A 119 17.19 -8.65 -12.87
CA SER A 119 16.12 -8.54 -13.86
C SER A 119 15.44 -9.86 -14.19
N GLN A 120 16.01 -11.00 -13.78
CA GLN A 120 15.42 -12.33 -13.99
C GLN A 120 14.50 -12.71 -12.82
N ASP A 121 13.43 -13.47 -13.09
CA ASP A 121 12.51 -13.97 -12.06
C ASP A 121 13.22 -14.94 -11.11
N THR A 122 14.09 -15.83 -11.64
CA THR A 122 14.85 -16.81 -10.85
C THR A 122 15.69 -16.17 -9.74
N ASP A 123 16.32 -15.03 -10.03
CA ASP A 123 17.11 -14.30 -9.02
C ASP A 123 16.22 -13.72 -7.91
N LEU A 124 15.04 -13.23 -8.27
CA LEU A 124 14.06 -12.72 -7.31
C LEU A 124 13.49 -13.85 -6.46
N GLU A 125 13.18 -15.00 -7.05
CA GLU A 125 12.69 -16.19 -6.37
C GLU A 125 13.72 -16.71 -5.35
N LEU A 126 15.00 -16.75 -5.72
CA LEU A 126 16.08 -17.15 -4.82
C LEU A 126 16.24 -16.16 -3.65
N LEU A 127 16.16 -14.86 -3.95
CA LEU A 127 16.20 -13.80 -2.94
C LEU A 127 15.01 -13.91 -1.97
N LEU A 128 13.80 -14.12 -2.48
CA LEU A 128 12.59 -14.34 -1.68
C LEU A 128 12.72 -15.56 -0.80
N THR A 129 13.08 -16.70 -1.38
CA THR A 129 13.25 -18.00 -0.68
C THR A 129 14.18 -17.84 0.52
N ASN A 130 15.34 -17.21 0.32
CA ASN A 130 16.31 -16.98 1.38
C ASN A 130 15.79 -15.99 2.44
N THR A 131 15.13 -14.92 2.01
CA THR A 131 14.57 -13.91 2.90
C THR A 131 13.46 -14.48 3.77
N ILE A 132 12.50 -15.18 3.17
CA ILE A 132 11.38 -15.85 3.84
C ILE A 132 11.93 -16.84 4.86
N ARG A 133 12.86 -17.71 4.48
CA ARG A 133 13.46 -18.68 5.40
C ARG A 133 14.13 -18.02 6.61
N ARG A 134 14.84 -16.92 6.40
CA ARG A 134 15.50 -16.16 7.49
C ARG A 134 14.46 -15.49 8.38
N LEU A 135 13.45 -14.87 7.79
CA LEU A 135 12.37 -14.18 8.48
C LEU A 135 11.54 -15.14 9.33
N THR A 136 11.08 -16.26 8.77
CA THR A 136 10.29 -17.27 9.50
C THR A 136 11.08 -17.87 10.65
N LYS A 137 12.35 -18.23 10.42
CA LYS A 137 13.25 -18.72 11.48
C LYS A 137 13.42 -17.70 12.61
N ARG A 138 13.54 -16.41 12.28
CA ARG A 138 13.66 -15.33 13.26
C ARG A 138 12.38 -15.15 14.07
N LEU A 139 11.23 -15.09 13.40
CA LEU A 139 9.93 -14.94 14.06
C LEU A 139 9.64 -16.13 14.97
N HIS A 140 9.94 -17.34 14.52
CA HIS A 140 9.84 -18.54 15.34
C HIS A 140 10.71 -18.47 16.60
N ARG A 141 11.95 -17.95 16.51
CA ARG A 141 12.81 -17.73 17.70
C ARG A 141 12.24 -16.70 18.68
N ARG A 142 11.42 -15.77 18.19
CA ARG A 142 10.68 -14.79 19.02
C ARG A 142 9.34 -15.35 19.53
N GLY A 143 9.02 -16.60 19.25
CA GLY A 143 7.74 -17.22 19.60
C GLY A 143 6.56 -16.76 18.74
N LEU A 144 6.83 -16.13 17.60
CA LEU A 144 5.81 -15.62 16.67
C LEU A 144 5.62 -16.60 15.49
N ARG A 145 4.36 -16.79 15.09
CA ARG A 145 3.98 -17.60 13.93
C ARG A 145 4.17 -16.78 12.66
N ALA A 146 4.73 -17.39 11.62
CA ALA A 146 4.82 -16.78 10.29
C ALA A 146 4.75 -17.88 9.24
N GLU A 147 3.55 -18.12 8.73
CA GLU A 147 3.28 -19.20 7.80
C GLU A 147 2.99 -18.65 6.41
N PRO A 148 3.72 -19.09 5.38
CA PRO A 148 3.45 -18.65 4.02
C PRO A 148 2.08 -19.15 3.55
N LEU A 149 1.36 -18.30 2.83
CA LEU A 149 0.09 -18.70 2.23
C LEU A 149 0.33 -19.63 1.04
N THR A 150 -0.47 -20.68 0.94
CA THR A 150 -0.58 -21.51 -0.27
C THR A 150 -1.22 -20.72 -1.42
N PRO A 151 -1.10 -21.18 -2.68
CA PRO A 151 -1.74 -20.53 -3.84
C PRO A 151 -3.27 -20.36 -3.69
N ASP A 152 -3.94 -21.32 -3.05
CA ASP A 152 -5.38 -21.29 -2.82
C ASP A 152 -5.76 -20.30 -1.72
N GLU A 153 -5.04 -20.30 -0.58
CA GLU A 153 -5.25 -19.34 0.49
C GLU A 153 -4.98 -17.91 0.04
N LEU A 154 -3.93 -17.72 -0.76
CA LEU A 154 -3.61 -16.44 -1.38
C LEU A 154 -4.77 -15.95 -2.26
N SER A 155 -5.33 -16.85 -3.07
CA SER A 155 -6.47 -16.54 -3.93
C SER A 155 -7.71 -16.14 -3.13
N THR A 156 -8.01 -16.85 -2.03
CA THR A 156 -9.12 -16.53 -1.12
C THR A 156 -8.87 -15.22 -0.34
N LEU A 157 -7.63 -14.96 0.08
CA LEU A 157 -7.29 -13.70 0.71
C LEU A 157 -7.54 -12.53 -0.24
N PHE A 158 -7.15 -12.67 -1.52
CA PHE A 158 -7.35 -11.61 -2.49
C PHE A 158 -8.81 -11.36 -2.85
N THR A 159 -9.64 -12.39 -2.97
CA THR A 159 -11.08 -12.15 -3.13
C THR A 159 -11.67 -11.38 -1.95
N THR A 160 -11.06 -11.52 -0.77
CA THR A 160 -11.46 -10.83 0.46
C THR A 160 -10.88 -9.41 0.58
N LEU A 161 -9.64 -9.17 0.12
CA LEU A 161 -8.96 -7.88 0.18
C LEU A 161 -9.28 -6.97 -1.02
N THR A 162 -9.53 -7.57 -2.18
CA THR A 162 -9.78 -6.86 -3.43
C THR A 162 -11.18 -7.17 -3.97
N PRO A 163 -12.15 -6.27 -3.79
CA PRO A 163 -13.43 -6.36 -4.48
C PRO A 163 -13.22 -6.35 -6.01
N LYS A 164 -14.10 -7.07 -6.73
CA LYS A 164 -13.98 -7.26 -8.19
C LYS A 164 -14.05 -5.97 -8.99
N ARG A 165 -14.75 -4.95 -8.50
CA ARG A 165 -14.81 -3.61 -9.08
C ARG A 165 -14.86 -2.56 -7.98
N LEU A 166 -14.05 -1.53 -8.15
CA LEU A 166 -14.00 -0.35 -7.31
C LEU A 166 -14.27 0.86 -8.17
N THR A 167 -14.99 1.82 -7.60
CA THR A 167 -15.17 3.13 -8.21
C THR A 167 -14.46 4.16 -7.34
N GLU A 168 -13.49 4.86 -7.90
CA GLU A 168 -12.84 6.01 -7.27
C GLU A 168 -13.73 7.24 -7.42
N GLU A 169 -14.12 7.80 -6.27
CA GLU A 169 -14.68 9.14 -6.18
C GLU A 169 -13.59 10.12 -5.75
N TRP A 170 -13.86 11.42 -5.87
CA TRP A 170 -12.89 12.44 -5.48
C TRP A 170 -12.44 12.31 -4.02
N ASP A 171 -13.37 12.02 -3.10
CA ASP A 171 -13.15 11.95 -1.66
C ASP A 171 -13.37 10.56 -1.05
N ALA A 172 -13.54 9.52 -1.87
CA ALA A 172 -13.82 8.16 -1.41
C ALA A 172 -13.46 7.07 -2.45
N LEU A 173 -13.49 5.82 -1.98
CA LEU A 173 -13.57 4.60 -2.78
C LEU A 173 -14.89 3.92 -2.50
N VAL A 174 -15.62 3.60 -3.57
CA VAL A 174 -16.86 2.85 -3.50
C VAL A 174 -16.58 1.40 -3.89
N LEU A 175 -17.04 0.48 -3.05
CA LEU A 175 -17.03 -0.94 -3.34
C LEU A 175 -18.36 -1.34 -4.00
N ASP A 176 -18.33 -1.67 -5.29
CA ASP A 176 -19.53 -1.85 -6.12
C ASP A 176 -20.51 -2.92 -5.58
N GLN A 177 -20.04 -3.91 -4.82
CA GLN A 177 -20.89 -5.00 -4.30
C GLN A 177 -21.78 -4.59 -3.13
N THR A 178 -21.34 -3.61 -2.33
CA THR A 178 -22.03 -3.20 -1.09
C THR A 178 -22.43 -1.74 -1.10
N ASN A 179 -22.09 -1.00 -2.17
CA ASN A 179 -22.20 0.46 -2.27
C ASN A 179 -21.63 1.20 -1.05
N SER A 180 -20.68 0.56 -0.35
CA SER A 180 -20.08 1.09 0.86
C SER A 180 -18.94 2.03 0.49
N ARG A 181 -18.92 3.20 1.12
CA ARG A 181 -17.92 4.25 0.88
C ARG A 181 -16.79 4.14 1.90
N TYR A 182 -15.56 4.15 1.39
CA TYR A 182 -14.34 4.07 2.17
C TYR A 182 -13.42 5.23 1.83
N ARG A 183 -12.48 5.52 2.72
CA ARG A 183 -11.47 6.55 2.51
C ARG A 183 -10.08 5.98 2.77
N MET A 184 -9.18 6.32 1.87
CA MET A 184 -7.74 6.15 2.08
C MET A 184 -7.16 7.41 2.70
N TYR A 185 -6.37 7.26 3.75
CA TYR A 185 -5.55 8.33 4.31
C TYR A 185 -4.19 7.80 4.73
N ALA A 186 -3.22 8.70 4.76
CA ALA A 186 -1.89 8.44 5.30
C ALA A 186 -1.81 8.96 6.73
N VAL A 187 -1.20 8.21 7.63
CA VAL A 187 -0.90 8.62 9.01
C VAL A 187 0.53 8.25 9.36
N PRO A 188 1.17 8.94 10.31
CA PRO A 188 2.44 8.48 10.88
C PRO A 188 2.31 7.02 11.36
N THR A 189 3.32 6.19 11.08
CA THR A 189 3.31 4.75 11.38
C THR A 189 2.96 4.45 12.85
N ALA A 190 3.47 5.26 13.78
CA ALA A 190 3.19 5.13 15.21
C ALA A 190 1.70 5.29 15.60
N LEU A 191 0.90 5.96 14.76
CA LEU A 191 -0.52 6.22 15.03
C LEU A 191 -1.46 5.28 14.26
N ALA A 192 -0.91 4.43 13.39
CA ALA A 192 -1.68 3.70 12.39
C ALA A 192 -2.72 2.73 12.98
N LEU A 193 -2.44 2.18 14.15
CA LEU A 193 -3.22 1.11 14.77
C LEU A 193 -4.32 1.63 15.70
N HIS A 194 -4.25 2.91 16.04
CA HIS A 194 -5.24 3.58 16.87
C HIS A 194 -6.28 4.33 16.04
N GLN A 195 -6.36 4.03 14.73
CA GLN A 195 -7.29 4.71 13.83
C GLN A 195 -8.70 4.13 13.96
N PRO A 196 -9.69 4.93 14.39
CA PRO A 196 -11.05 4.47 14.57
C PRO A 196 -11.68 4.09 13.21
N GLY A 197 -12.38 2.95 13.18
CA GLY A 197 -13.05 2.47 11.96
C GLY A 197 -12.12 2.00 10.84
N ALA A 198 -10.83 1.81 11.13
CA ALA A 198 -9.87 1.22 10.19
C ALA A 198 -10.27 -0.24 9.87
N VAL A 199 -10.43 -0.50 8.57
CA VAL A 199 -10.70 -1.84 8.03
C VAL A 199 -9.40 -2.55 7.69
N THR A 200 -8.45 -1.80 7.13
CA THR A 200 -7.11 -2.29 6.81
C THR A 200 -6.08 -1.20 7.12
N VAL A 201 -4.98 -1.59 7.75
CA VAL A 201 -3.82 -0.73 8.01
C VAL A 201 -2.60 -1.38 7.36
N THR A 202 -1.93 -0.64 6.47
CA THR A 202 -0.72 -1.09 5.80
C THR A 202 0.46 -0.22 6.19
N THR A 203 1.53 -0.83 6.69
CA THR A 203 2.82 -0.18 6.96
C THR A 203 3.88 -0.85 6.10
N ALA A 204 4.79 -0.09 5.49
CA ALA A 204 5.80 -0.64 4.59
C ALA A 204 7.21 -0.17 4.97
N SER A 205 8.23 -0.99 4.70
CA SER A 205 9.63 -0.65 4.98
C SER A 205 10.17 0.46 4.06
N ASN A 206 9.48 0.77 2.98
CA ASN A 206 9.83 1.80 2.00
C ASN A 206 8.92 3.03 2.08
N LEU A 207 8.07 3.14 3.11
CA LEU A 207 7.19 4.28 3.35
C LEU A 207 7.34 4.77 4.78
N ASP A 208 7.49 6.09 4.95
CA ASP A 208 7.56 6.72 6.28
C ASP A 208 6.18 6.90 6.96
N HIS A 209 5.12 6.44 6.29
CA HIS A 209 3.75 6.55 6.75
C HIS A 209 3.01 5.23 6.55
N ALA A 210 1.95 5.05 7.34
CA ALA A 210 0.98 3.99 7.12
C ALA A 210 -0.13 4.47 6.19
N LEU A 211 -0.64 3.56 5.37
CA LEU A 211 -1.84 3.73 4.59
C LEU A 211 -2.99 3.04 5.31
N VAL A 212 -4.09 3.76 5.52
CA VAL A 212 -5.25 3.25 6.23
C VAL A 212 -6.48 3.35 5.34
N LEU A 213 -7.18 2.23 5.23
CA LEU A 213 -8.51 2.14 4.66
C LEU A 213 -9.52 2.13 5.81
N ALA A 214 -10.40 3.11 5.86
CA ALA A 214 -11.50 3.15 6.83
C ALA A 214 -12.83 3.44 6.15
N HIS A 215 -13.94 3.17 6.82
CA HIS A 215 -15.25 3.64 6.37
C HIS A 215 -15.28 5.17 6.26
N ALA A 216 -15.90 5.72 5.21
CA ALA A 216 -15.88 7.16 4.95
C ALA A 216 -16.54 7.99 6.06
N ALA A 217 -17.48 7.39 6.80
CA ALA A 217 -18.16 8.00 7.95
C ALA A 217 -17.37 7.91 9.27
N ALA A 218 -16.27 7.14 9.31
CA ALA A 218 -15.45 7.05 10.51
C ALA A 218 -14.72 8.38 10.77
N PRO A 219 -14.54 8.78 12.05
CA PRO A 219 -13.77 9.97 12.38
C PRO A 219 -12.31 9.80 11.93
N GLN A 220 -11.70 10.88 11.48
CA GLN A 220 -10.31 10.88 11.05
C GLN A 220 -9.42 11.45 12.16
N SER A 221 -8.25 10.85 12.36
CA SER A 221 -7.24 11.47 13.23
C SER A 221 -6.83 12.84 12.68
N PRO A 222 -6.59 13.85 13.53
CA PRO A 222 -6.06 15.14 13.09
C PRO A 222 -4.72 15.04 12.36
N ALA A 223 -3.94 13.99 12.65
CA ALA A 223 -2.66 13.70 11.99
C ALA A 223 -2.81 12.98 10.64
N ALA A 224 -4.05 12.66 10.23
CA ALA A 224 -4.32 11.97 8.97
C ALA A 224 -4.27 12.94 7.79
N THR A 225 -3.56 12.55 6.74
CA THR A 225 -3.56 13.23 5.44
C THR A 225 -4.44 12.45 4.48
N ALA A 226 -5.58 13.03 4.10
CA ALA A 226 -6.49 12.40 3.15
C ALA A 226 -5.82 12.20 1.78
N GLN A 227 -6.04 11.03 1.17
CA GLN A 227 -5.56 10.71 -0.19
C GLN A 227 -6.57 11.14 -1.26
N THR A 228 -7.21 12.30 -1.07
CA THR A 228 -8.23 12.87 -1.96
C THR A 228 -7.69 12.99 -3.39
N GLY A 229 -8.48 12.49 -4.34
CA GLY A 229 -8.12 12.43 -5.75
C GLY A 229 -6.94 11.49 -6.04
N ARG A 230 -6.57 10.60 -5.11
CA ARG A 230 -5.51 9.58 -5.24
C ARG A 230 -5.86 8.28 -4.51
N HIS A 231 -7.13 8.05 -4.21
CA HIS A 231 -7.54 6.90 -3.42
C HIS A 231 -7.24 5.58 -4.13
N ARG A 232 -7.39 5.52 -5.46
CA ARG A 232 -7.01 4.35 -6.25
C ARG A 232 -5.53 3.99 -6.08
N ALA A 233 -4.65 4.97 -6.28
CA ALA A 233 -3.21 4.77 -6.15
C ALA A 233 -2.81 4.35 -4.72
N ALA A 234 -3.39 5.01 -3.72
CA ALA A 234 -3.16 4.66 -2.31
C ALA A 234 -3.66 3.24 -1.98
N PHE A 235 -4.84 2.86 -2.47
CA PHE A 235 -5.41 1.53 -2.26
C PHE A 235 -4.53 0.45 -2.90
N THR A 236 -4.14 0.62 -4.16
CA THR A 236 -3.24 -0.32 -4.83
C THR A 236 -1.88 -0.42 -4.15
N ALA A 237 -1.33 0.70 -3.65
CA ALA A 237 -0.07 0.69 -2.88
C ALA A 237 -0.19 -0.03 -1.53
N ALA A 238 -1.37 0.04 -0.89
CA ALA A 238 -1.65 -0.60 0.39
C ALA A 238 -1.89 -2.11 0.28
N LEU A 239 -2.16 -2.63 -0.92
CA LEU A 239 -2.23 -4.06 -1.17
C LEU A 239 -0.84 -4.72 -1.08
N PRO A 240 -0.79 -6.04 -0.85
CA PRO A 240 0.45 -6.83 -0.88
C PRO A 240 1.31 -6.49 -2.09
#